data_AF-A0A9Q0BJ04-F1
#
_entry.id   AF-A0A9Q0BJ04-F1
#
_cell.length_a   1.000
_cell.length_b   1.000
_cell.length_c   1.000
_cell.angle_alpha   90.00
_cell.angle_beta   90.00
_cell.angle_gamma   90.00
#
_symmetry.space_group_name_H-M   'P 1'
#
loop_
_entity.id
_entity.type
_entity.pdbx_description
1 polymer ?
#
loop_
_entity_poly.entity_id
_entity_poly.type
_entity_poly.pdbx_seq_one_letter_code
_entity_poly.pdbx_strand_id
1 'polypeptide(L)'
;MSLYTRKTGVTSILKTFSGEDRQRAKAVAANKVRFSTPKEKGLAESVRVAVEEGNFHLVKEFTYFLREAELTDDEVLVIIKDAKRIVYNLTSDFVNIVEALLSLNWKKRSSEIIEAYTEFWIDIMVAHNRYLPVGVSKLIIHWIPGDLDASEWVNGCPSECTRSELEPIHNVLNRVLTAVPMAFDVVIDVISTKFPYFKKPAHVTAGYLYNVLWLIEYKPIFEELILKLVLQK
;
A
#
# COMPACT_ATOMS: atom_id res chain seq x y z
N MET A 1 -56.05 46.94 -22.57
CA MET A 1 -55.53 45.75 -23.28
C MET A 1 -54.73 46.20 -24.49
N SER A 2 -53.40 46.18 -24.41
CA SER A 2 -52.54 45.78 -25.54
C SER A 2 -51.11 45.61 -25.02
N LEU A 3 -50.58 44.41 -25.20
CA LEU A 3 -49.35 43.90 -24.60
C LEU A 3 -48.13 44.39 -25.40
N TYR A 4 -47.16 45.00 -24.74
CA TYR A 4 -45.85 45.26 -25.33
C TYR A 4 -45.02 43.96 -25.34
N THR A 5 -45.00 43.29 -26.48
CA THR A 5 -44.10 42.15 -26.74
C THR A 5 -42.68 42.67 -26.94
N ARG A 6 -41.82 42.52 -25.93
CA ARG A 6 -40.38 42.77 -26.02
C ARG A 6 -39.73 41.65 -26.84
N LYS A 7 -39.44 41.91 -28.11
CA LYS A 7 -38.69 41.00 -28.99
C LYS A 7 -37.30 40.74 -28.38
N THR A 8 -37.11 39.54 -27.82
CA THR A 8 -35.79 38.98 -27.51
C THR A 8 -35.06 38.79 -28.83
N GLY A 9 -34.06 39.64 -29.08
CA GLY A 9 -33.12 39.45 -30.16
C GLY A 9 -32.38 38.14 -29.95
N VAL A 10 -32.68 37.15 -30.81
CA VAL A 10 -31.91 35.92 -30.94
C VAL A 10 -30.53 36.33 -31.46
N THR A 11 -29.54 36.47 -30.57
CA THR A 11 -28.16 36.59 -30.99
C THR A 11 -27.68 35.22 -31.44
N SER A 12 -27.55 35.08 -32.77
CA SER A 12 -26.92 33.98 -33.49
C SER A 12 -25.79 33.29 -32.72
N ILE A 13 -25.86 31.94 -32.68
CA ILE A 13 -24.84 31.03 -32.12
C ILE A 13 -23.53 31.08 -32.96
N LEU A 14 -23.59 31.65 -34.17
CA LEU A 14 -22.45 31.85 -35.04
C LEU A 14 -21.93 33.29 -34.93
N LYS A 15 -21.33 33.64 -33.79
CA LYS A 15 -20.42 34.80 -33.74
C LYS A 15 -19.01 34.32 -34.06
N THR A 16 -18.42 34.89 -35.11
CA THR A 16 -16.99 34.80 -35.37
C THR A 16 -16.26 35.55 -34.26
N PHE A 17 -15.64 34.82 -33.34
CA PHE A 17 -14.81 35.42 -32.30
C PHE A 17 -13.68 36.23 -32.95
N SER A 18 -13.56 37.50 -32.58
CA SER A 18 -12.41 38.34 -32.90
C SER A 18 -11.12 37.66 -32.43
N GLY A 19 -10.01 37.85 -33.15
CA GLY A 19 -8.70 37.33 -32.74
C GLY A 19 -8.32 37.78 -31.33
N GLU A 20 -8.74 38.98 -30.95
CA GLU A 20 -8.51 39.58 -29.63
C GLU A 20 -9.33 38.87 -28.54
N ASP A 21 -10.59 38.52 -28.80
CA ASP A 21 -11.44 37.77 -27.86
C ASP A 21 -10.94 36.32 -27.69
N ARG A 22 -10.41 35.71 -28.75
CA ARG A 22 -9.73 34.41 -28.68
C ARG A 22 -8.45 34.49 -27.85
N GLN A 23 -7.65 35.55 -28.00
CA GLN A 23 -6.45 35.76 -27.18
C GLN A 23 -6.81 36.04 -25.72
N ARG A 24 -7.86 36.81 -25.45
CA ARG A 24 -8.36 37.06 -24.10
C ARG A 24 -8.88 35.77 -23.45
N ALA A 25 -9.63 34.95 -24.18
CA ALA A 25 -10.07 33.64 -23.71
C ALA A 25 -8.90 32.65 -23.49
N LYS A 26 -7.87 32.67 -24.36
CA LYS A 26 -6.63 31.90 -24.16
C LYS A 26 -5.84 32.35 -22.93
N ALA A 27 -5.74 33.66 -22.69
CA ALA A 27 -5.09 34.21 -21.50
C ALA A 27 -5.85 33.86 -20.22
N VAL A 28 -7.18 33.91 -20.24
CA VAL A 28 -8.04 33.49 -19.12
C VAL A 28 -7.98 31.97 -18.89
N ALA A 29 -7.87 31.16 -19.96
CA ALA A 29 -7.68 29.71 -19.85
C ALA A 29 -6.27 29.32 -19.38
N ALA A 30 -5.25 30.13 -19.69
CA ALA A 30 -3.89 29.95 -19.16
C ALA A 30 -3.80 30.26 -17.66
N ASN A 31 -4.64 31.18 -17.16
CA ASN A 31 -4.78 31.49 -15.74
C ASN A 31 -5.77 30.59 -14.98
N LYS A 32 -6.32 29.54 -15.60
CA LYS A 32 -7.02 28.50 -14.85
C LYS A 32 -5.98 27.67 -14.10
N VAL A 33 -6.02 27.74 -12.77
CA VAL A 33 -5.31 26.81 -11.88
C VAL A 33 -5.71 25.39 -12.29
N ARG A 34 -4.82 24.72 -13.04
CA ARG A 34 -5.00 23.31 -13.39
C ARG A 34 -4.57 22.50 -12.18
N PHE A 35 -5.56 22.00 -11.44
CA PHE A 35 -5.34 20.95 -10.46
C PHE A 35 -4.97 19.68 -11.25
N SER A 36 -3.67 19.46 -11.42
CA SER A 36 -3.16 18.19 -11.92
C SER A 36 -3.33 17.19 -10.79
N THR A 37 -4.06 16.11 -11.06
CA THR A 37 -4.32 15.09 -10.05
C THR A 37 -3.00 14.42 -9.65
N PRO A 38 -2.84 13.93 -8.41
CA PRO A 38 -1.65 13.17 -7.99
C PRO A 38 -1.29 12.03 -8.95
N LYS A 39 -2.33 11.46 -9.57
CA LYS A 39 -2.25 10.43 -10.60
C LYS A 39 -1.51 10.87 -11.88
N GLU A 40 -1.65 12.12 -12.31
CA GLU A 40 -0.99 12.64 -13.52
C GLU A 40 0.50 12.92 -13.32
N LYS A 41 0.90 13.27 -12.09
CA LYS A 41 2.30 13.55 -11.77
C LYS A 41 3.07 12.25 -11.51
N GLY A 42 2.43 11.28 -10.85
CA GLY A 42 3.03 9.99 -10.54
C GLY A 42 3.96 10.00 -9.32
N LEU A 43 4.23 8.81 -8.79
CA LEU A 43 5.01 8.63 -7.56
C LEU A 43 6.48 9.03 -7.76
N ALA A 44 7.11 8.57 -8.83
CA ALA A 44 8.52 8.81 -9.10
C ALA A 44 8.85 10.30 -9.27
N GLU A 45 7.98 11.04 -9.97
CA GLU A 45 8.09 12.49 -10.12
C GLU A 45 7.97 13.20 -8.77
N SER A 46 6.97 12.80 -7.98
CA SER A 46 6.71 13.40 -6.67
C SER A 46 7.90 13.24 -5.73
N VAL A 47 8.56 12.07 -5.77
CA VAL A 47 9.79 11.81 -5.00
C VAL A 47 10.98 12.57 -5.57
N ARG A 48 11.13 12.64 -6.91
CA ARG A 48 12.22 13.39 -7.54
C ARG A 48 12.19 14.87 -7.14
N VAL A 49 11.03 15.52 -7.26
CA VAL A 49 10.84 16.93 -6.87
C VAL A 49 11.14 17.13 -5.38
N ALA A 50 10.73 16.19 -4.52
CA ALA A 50 11.03 16.29 -3.09
C ALA A 50 12.53 16.18 -2.79
N VAL A 51 13.25 15.30 -3.50
CA VAL A 51 14.70 15.11 -3.34
C VAL A 51 15.50 16.30 -3.90
N GLU A 52 15.13 16.81 -5.07
CA GLU A 52 15.86 17.88 -5.77
C GLU A 52 15.54 19.27 -5.22
N GLU A 53 14.26 19.56 -4.95
CA GLU A 53 13.79 20.90 -4.57
C GLU A 53 13.47 21.01 -3.07
N GLY A 54 13.50 19.90 -2.31
CA GLY A 54 13.06 19.88 -0.90
C GLY A 54 11.54 20.08 -0.73
N ASN A 55 10.76 19.97 -1.81
CA ASN A 55 9.32 20.20 -1.78
C ASN A 55 8.53 18.90 -1.65
N PHE A 56 8.10 18.61 -0.42
CA PHE A 56 7.34 17.41 -0.08
C PHE A 56 5.82 17.53 -0.33
N HIS A 57 5.33 18.63 -0.90
CA HIS A 57 3.89 18.83 -1.10
C HIS A 57 3.28 17.72 -1.99
N LEU A 58 3.94 17.41 -3.11
CA LEU A 58 3.47 16.39 -4.04
C LEU A 58 3.45 14.99 -3.41
N VAL A 59 4.46 14.66 -2.62
CA VAL A 59 4.54 13.39 -1.89
C VAL A 59 3.40 13.26 -0.89
N LYS A 60 3.08 14.34 -0.16
CA LYS A 60 1.96 14.36 0.78
C LYS A 60 0.63 14.16 0.05
N GLU A 61 0.40 14.89 -1.03
CA GLU A 61 -0.80 14.77 -1.86
C GLU A 61 -0.97 13.34 -2.41
N PHE A 62 0.12 12.75 -2.90
CA PHE A 62 0.13 11.37 -3.37
C PHE A 62 -0.10 10.36 -2.24
N THR A 63 0.41 10.62 -1.03
CA THR A 63 0.16 9.79 0.16
C THR A 63 -1.32 9.78 0.52
N TYR A 64 -1.98 10.94 0.48
CA TYR A 64 -3.44 11.01 0.70
C TYR A 64 -4.20 10.26 -0.39
N PHE A 65 -3.80 10.44 -1.64
CA PHE A 65 -4.37 9.69 -2.76
C PHE A 65 -4.28 8.17 -2.54
N LEU A 66 -3.11 7.63 -2.16
CA LEU A 66 -2.96 6.19 -1.91
C LEU A 66 -3.84 5.66 -0.77
N ARG A 67 -4.16 6.48 0.23
CA ARG A 67 -4.96 6.07 1.39
C ARG A 67 -6.46 6.09 1.11
N GLU A 68 -6.92 7.04 0.31
CA GLU A 68 -8.35 7.27 0.07
C GLU A 68 -8.85 6.67 -1.25
N ALA A 69 -7.97 6.44 -2.23
CA ALA A 69 -8.37 6.01 -3.55
C ALA A 69 -8.64 4.50 -3.63
N GLU A 70 -9.74 4.13 -4.29
CA GLU A 70 -9.97 2.77 -4.76
C GLU A 70 -9.17 2.56 -6.06
N LEU A 71 -7.99 1.94 -5.93
CA LEU A 71 -7.06 1.72 -7.04
C LEU A 71 -7.41 0.47 -7.84
N THR A 72 -7.46 0.60 -9.17
CA THR A 72 -7.57 -0.54 -10.09
C THR A 72 -6.29 -1.38 -10.10
N ASP A 73 -6.35 -2.58 -10.67
CA ASP A 73 -5.20 -3.49 -10.76
C ASP A 73 -4.05 -2.88 -11.58
N ASP A 74 -4.37 -2.26 -12.72
CA ASP A 74 -3.38 -1.56 -13.55
C ASP A 74 -2.70 -0.40 -12.80
N GLU A 75 -3.47 0.35 -12.03
CA GLU A 75 -2.94 1.47 -11.24
C GLU A 75 -1.99 1.00 -10.15
N VAL A 76 -2.36 -0.04 -9.39
CA VAL A 76 -1.49 -0.61 -8.37
C VAL A 76 -0.22 -1.15 -8.99
N LEU A 77 -0.31 -1.85 -10.12
CA LEU A 77 0.86 -2.38 -10.80
C LEU A 77 1.84 -1.28 -11.21
N VAL A 78 1.34 -0.18 -11.78
CA VAL A 78 2.17 0.98 -12.17
C VAL A 78 2.82 1.62 -10.94
N ILE A 79 2.03 1.87 -9.88
CA ILE A 79 2.52 2.51 -8.65
C ILE A 79 3.63 1.68 -8.01
N ILE A 80 3.47 0.36 -7.97
CA ILE A 80 4.44 -0.54 -7.33
C ILE A 80 5.70 -0.70 -8.19
N LYS A 81 5.57 -0.77 -9.52
CA LYS A 81 6.72 -0.76 -10.43
C LYS A 81 7.51 0.56 -10.29
N ASP A 82 6.82 1.69 -10.19
CA ASP A 82 7.46 2.98 -9.94
C ASP A 82 8.11 3.05 -8.57
N ALA A 83 7.44 2.58 -7.51
CA ALA A 83 7.98 2.51 -6.16
C ALA A 83 9.27 1.69 -6.12
N LYS A 84 9.29 0.54 -6.81
CA LYS A 84 10.46 -0.33 -6.93
C LYS A 84 11.65 0.39 -7.58
N ARG A 85 11.41 1.16 -8.65
CA ARG A 85 12.47 1.91 -9.36
C ARG A 85 13.13 2.98 -8.50
N ILE A 86 12.39 3.55 -7.55
CA ILE A 86 12.86 4.64 -6.68
C ILE A 86 13.18 4.17 -5.25
N VAL A 87 13.25 2.86 -4.98
CA VAL A 87 13.45 2.31 -3.62
C VAL A 87 14.61 2.99 -2.89
N TYR A 88 15.74 3.21 -3.54
CA TYR A 88 16.92 3.84 -2.92
C TYR A 88 16.69 5.31 -2.53
N ASN A 89 15.75 6.00 -3.17
CA ASN A 89 15.38 7.37 -2.85
C ASN A 89 14.36 7.47 -1.70
N LEU A 90 13.70 6.37 -1.32
CA LEU A 90 12.69 6.33 -0.25
C LEU A 90 13.32 6.31 1.15
N THR A 91 14.19 7.28 1.42
CA THR A 91 14.86 7.48 2.72
C THR A 91 13.86 7.90 3.81
N SER A 92 14.35 8.20 5.02
CA SER A 92 13.52 8.50 6.19
C SER A 92 12.52 9.65 6.05
N ASP A 93 12.71 10.54 5.08
CA ASP A 93 11.78 11.66 4.85
C ASP A 93 10.48 11.19 4.16
N PHE A 94 10.48 9.96 3.64
CA PHE A 94 9.39 9.34 2.89
C PHE A 94 8.62 8.28 3.69
N VAL A 95 8.75 8.26 5.03
CA VAL A 95 8.09 7.24 5.88
C VAL A 95 6.58 7.15 5.60
N ASN A 96 5.88 8.28 5.54
CA ASN A 96 4.42 8.28 5.36
C ASN A 96 3.97 7.64 4.04
N ILE A 97 4.73 7.86 2.97
CA ILE A 97 4.41 7.29 1.65
C ILE A 97 4.77 5.81 1.61
N VAL A 98 5.91 5.41 2.19
CA VAL A 98 6.29 4.00 2.32
C VAL A 98 5.24 3.23 3.13
N GLU A 99 4.80 3.78 4.26
CA GLU A 99 3.73 3.17 5.06
C GLU A 99 2.42 3.04 4.28
N ALA A 100 2.06 4.04 3.47
CA ALA A 100 0.87 3.96 2.61
C ALA A 100 1.02 2.87 1.53
N LEU A 101 2.18 2.80 0.88
CA LEU A 101 2.50 1.77 -0.12
C LEU A 101 2.42 0.36 0.48
N LEU A 102 3.00 0.15 1.67
CA LEU A 102 2.96 -1.14 2.37
C LEU A 102 1.55 -1.50 2.88
N SER A 103 0.60 -0.56 2.89
CA SER A 103 -0.78 -0.77 3.36
C SER A 103 -1.76 -1.09 2.24
N LEU A 104 -1.33 -1.09 0.97
CA LEU A 104 -2.21 -1.38 -0.15
C LEU A 104 -2.74 -2.82 -0.05
N ASN A 105 -3.98 -3.05 -0.49
CA ASN A 105 -4.54 -4.40 -0.54
C ASN A 105 -4.06 -5.12 -1.81
N TRP A 106 -3.26 -6.18 -1.65
CA TRP A 106 -2.63 -6.93 -2.74
C TRP A 106 -2.99 -8.42 -2.75
N LYS A 107 -3.43 -9.00 -1.63
CA LYS A 107 -3.63 -10.45 -1.45
C LYS A 107 -4.60 -11.09 -2.46
N LYS A 108 -5.62 -10.33 -2.89
CA LYS A 108 -6.70 -10.81 -3.77
C LYS A 108 -6.53 -10.34 -5.23
N ARG A 109 -5.39 -9.75 -5.57
CA ARG A 109 -5.10 -9.24 -6.92
C ARG A 109 -4.42 -10.31 -7.77
N SER A 110 -4.18 -9.98 -9.04
CA SER A 110 -3.50 -10.88 -9.98
C SER A 110 -2.11 -11.32 -9.49
N SER A 111 -1.66 -12.49 -9.94
CA SER A 111 -0.34 -13.02 -9.59
C SER A 111 0.80 -12.07 -9.96
N GLU A 112 0.68 -11.30 -11.05
CA GLU A 112 1.68 -10.31 -11.46
C GLU A 112 1.81 -9.19 -10.41
N ILE A 113 0.68 -8.73 -9.85
CA ILE A 113 0.68 -7.69 -8.82
C ILE A 113 1.26 -8.23 -7.53
N ILE A 114 0.88 -9.45 -7.13
CA ILE A 114 1.43 -10.11 -5.94
C ILE A 114 2.96 -10.22 -6.05
N GLU A 115 3.47 -10.67 -7.19
CA GLU A 115 4.91 -10.78 -7.43
C GLU A 115 5.61 -9.40 -7.36
N ALA A 116 5.15 -8.41 -8.13
CA ALA A 116 5.73 -7.07 -8.10
C ALA A 116 5.72 -6.44 -6.69
N TYR A 117 4.63 -6.68 -5.93
CA TYR A 117 4.46 -6.16 -4.59
C TYR A 117 5.39 -6.85 -3.59
N THR A 118 5.49 -8.18 -3.63
CA THR A 118 6.40 -8.94 -2.76
C THR A 118 7.86 -8.60 -3.04
N GLU A 119 8.24 -8.36 -4.29
CA GLU A 119 9.58 -7.87 -4.63
C GLU A 119 9.85 -6.48 -4.05
N PHE A 120 8.91 -5.53 -4.20
CA PHE A 120 9.05 -4.20 -3.60
C PHE A 120 9.23 -4.26 -2.08
N TRP A 121 8.47 -5.13 -1.41
CA TRP A 121 8.58 -5.37 0.03
C TRP A 121 9.98 -5.82 0.47
N ILE A 122 10.57 -6.74 -0.29
CA ILE A 122 11.91 -7.23 -0.01
C ILE A 122 12.93 -6.11 -0.25
N ASP A 123 12.85 -5.45 -1.40
CA ASP A 123 13.80 -4.40 -1.79
C ASP A 123 13.80 -3.24 -0.78
N ILE A 124 12.63 -2.77 -0.34
CA ILE A 124 12.52 -1.65 0.61
C ILE A 124 13.07 -2.02 1.99
N MET A 125 12.79 -3.22 2.48
CA MET A 125 13.26 -3.67 3.81
C MET A 125 14.75 -4.00 3.83
N VAL A 126 15.29 -4.50 2.72
CA VAL A 126 16.74 -4.77 2.56
C VAL A 126 17.51 -3.47 2.37
N ALA A 127 17.00 -2.53 1.57
CA ALA A 127 17.67 -1.26 1.32
C ALA A 127 17.63 -0.33 2.53
N HIS A 128 16.51 -0.34 3.28
CA HIS A 128 16.27 0.60 4.37
C HIS A 128 15.76 -0.13 5.62
N ASN A 129 16.69 -0.60 6.45
CA ASN A 129 16.41 -1.33 7.70
C ASN A 129 15.42 -0.63 8.65
N ARG A 130 15.28 0.71 8.55
CA ARG A 130 14.31 1.49 9.32
C ARG A 130 12.86 1.04 9.10
N TYR A 131 12.55 0.50 7.92
CA TYR A 131 11.20 0.04 7.61
C TYR A 131 10.94 -1.41 8.05
N LEU A 132 11.94 -2.14 8.53
CA LEU A 132 11.76 -3.52 9.01
C LEU A 132 10.66 -3.65 10.05
N PRO A 133 10.59 -2.84 11.14
CA PRO A 133 9.55 -3.02 12.15
C PRO A 133 8.14 -2.83 11.59
N VAL A 134 7.94 -1.82 10.74
CA VAL A 134 6.63 -1.54 10.14
C VAL A 134 6.27 -2.56 9.08
N GLY A 135 7.22 -2.94 8.21
CA GLY A 135 7.03 -3.97 7.20
C GLY A 135 6.68 -5.30 7.86
N VAL A 136 7.56 -5.83 8.71
CA VAL A 136 7.31 -7.10 9.43
C VAL A 136 5.98 -7.07 10.18
N SER A 137 5.65 -5.98 10.87
CA SER A 137 4.34 -5.84 11.52
C SER A 137 3.17 -5.91 10.54
N LYS A 138 3.29 -5.38 9.34
CA LYS A 138 2.25 -5.43 8.30
C LYS A 138 2.19 -6.78 7.58
N LEU A 139 3.25 -7.59 7.57
CA LEU A 139 3.16 -9.00 7.12
C LEU A 139 2.44 -9.85 8.16
N ILE A 140 2.91 -9.78 9.40
CA ILE A 140 2.45 -10.68 10.47
C ILE A 140 0.99 -10.40 10.85
N ILE A 141 0.47 -9.18 10.62
CA ILE A 141 -0.96 -8.92 10.81
C ILE A 141 -1.84 -9.83 9.95
N HIS A 142 -1.36 -10.26 8.78
CA HIS A 142 -2.09 -11.17 7.89
C HIS A 142 -2.08 -12.62 8.37
N TRP A 143 -1.26 -12.97 9.36
CA TRP A 143 -1.27 -14.30 9.99
C TRP A 143 -2.41 -14.48 10.96
N ILE A 144 -3.08 -13.39 11.36
CA ILE A 144 -4.19 -13.42 12.30
C ILE A 144 -5.49 -13.54 11.49
N PRO A 145 -6.23 -14.66 11.60
CA PRO A 145 -7.54 -14.80 10.96
C PRO A 145 -8.53 -13.75 11.47
N GLY A 146 -9.50 -13.38 10.64
CA GLY A 146 -10.63 -12.56 11.07
C GLY A 146 -11.56 -13.33 12.01
N ASP A 147 -12.28 -12.58 12.86
CA ASP A 147 -13.22 -13.16 13.83
C ASP A 147 -14.34 -13.99 13.16
N LEU A 148 -14.62 -13.76 11.87
CA LEU A 148 -15.65 -14.43 11.08
C LEU A 148 -15.11 -15.55 10.17
N ASP A 149 -13.80 -15.76 10.11
CA ASP A 149 -13.15 -16.69 9.17
C ASP A 149 -13.15 -18.15 9.67
N ALA A 150 -14.05 -18.51 10.60
CA ALA A 150 -14.05 -19.83 11.24
C ALA A 150 -14.19 -20.99 10.24
N SER A 151 -14.92 -20.78 9.13
CA SER A 151 -15.08 -21.79 8.07
C SER A 151 -13.80 -22.09 7.31
N GLU A 152 -12.89 -21.11 7.23
CA GLU A 152 -11.60 -21.24 6.55
C GLU A 152 -10.52 -21.87 7.45
N TRP A 153 -10.81 -22.04 8.75
CA TRP A 153 -9.86 -22.49 9.77
C TRP A 153 -10.41 -23.68 10.56
N VAL A 154 -10.56 -24.82 9.89
CA VAL A 154 -11.10 -26.04 10.49
C VAL A 154 -10.02 -26.76 11.28
N ASN A 155 -10.28 -27.03 12.57
CA ASN A 155 -9.32 -27.67 13.49
C ASN A 155 -7.97 -26.94 13.58
N GLY A 156 -7.94 -25.63 13.38
CA GLY A 156 -6.72 -24.82 13.41
C GLY A 156 -5.88 -24.88 12.13
N CYS A 157 -6.33 -25.59 11.11
CA CYS A 157 -5.68 -25.64 9.80
C CYS A 157 -6.41 -24.74 8.79
N PRO A 158 -5.69 -24.00 7.95
CA PRO A 158 -6.30 -23.18 6.91
C PRO A 158 -6.86 -24.05 5.78
N SER A 159 -7.87 -23.54 5.08
CA SER A 159 -8.28 -24.03 3.77
C SER A 159 -7.14 -23.88 2.75
N GLU A 160 -7.17 -24.65 1.66
CA GLU A 160 -6.14 -24.58 0.61
C GLU A 160 -6.06 -23.18 -0.03
N CYS A 161 -7.20 -22.52 -0.19
CA CYS A 161 -7.28 -21.14 -0.66
C CYS A 161 -6.57 -20.19 0.32
N THR A 162 -6.88 -20.29 1.62
CA THR A 162 -6.25 -19.46 2.65
C THR A 162 -4.75 -19.71 2.75
N ARG A 163 -4.31 -20.97 2.62
CA ARG A 163 -2.90 -21.34 2.61
C ARG A 163 -2.16 -20.71 1.42
N SER A 164 -2.74 -20.78 0.21
CA SER A 164 -2.18 -20.17 -1.00
C SER A 164 -2.07 -18.64 -0.86
N GLU A 165 -3.00 -17.98 -0.17
CA GLU A 165 -2.94 -16.54 0.10
C GLU A 165 -1.84 -16.16 1.12
N LEU A 166 -1.42 -17.09 1.99
CA LEU A 166 -0.42 -16.88 3.03
C LEU A 166 1.01 -17.15 2.52
N GLU A 167 1.17 -18.03 1.55
CA GLU A 167 2.47 -18.41 0.99
C GLU A 167 3.35 -17.22 0.56
N PRO A 168 2.83 -16.22 -0.20
CA PRO A 168 3.64 -15.06 -0.58
C PRO A 168 4.19 -14.27 0.63
N ILE A 169 3.43 -14.22 1.73
CA ILE A 169 3.82 -13.53 2.97
C ILE A 169 5.01 -14.25 3.61
N HIS A 170 4.91 -15.59 3.73
CA HIS A 170 6.01 -16.41 4.26
C HIS A 170 7.26 -16.35 3.37
N ASN A 171 7.08 -16.33 2.04
CA ASN A 171 8.18 -16.20 1.09
C ASN A 171 8.92 -14.87 1.23
N VAL A 172 8.20 -13.75 1.37
CA VAL A 172 8.83 -12.44 1.65
C VAL A 172 9.61 -12.50 2.95
N LEU A 173 9.00 -13.00 4.02
CA LEU A 173 9.64 -13.04 5.34
C LEU A 173 10.91 -13.91 5.33
N ASN A 174 10.87 -15.07 4.66
CA ASN A 174 12.03 -15.94 4.49
C ASN A 174 13.18 -15.21 3.75
N ARG A 175 12.88 -14.50 2.64
CA ARG A 175 13.87 -13.77 1.86
C ARG A 175 14.48 -12.62 2.68
N VAL A 176 13.66 -11.85 3.40
CA VAL A 176 14.11 -10.76 4.27
C VAL A 176 15.00 -11.27 5.40
N LEU A 177 14.59 -12.32 6.11
CA LEU A 177 15.37 -12.93 7.19
C LEU A 177 16.70 -13.54 6.69
N THR A 178 16.76 -13.94 5.42
CA THR A 178 17.99 -14.43 4.80
C THR A 178 18.93 -13.28 4.43
N ALA A 179 18.38 -12.16 3.97
CA ALA A 179 19.17 -10.99 3.55
C ALA A 179 19.59 -10.09 4.71
N VAL A 180 18.77 -9.98 5.77
CA VAL A 180 18.97 -9.07 6.90
C VAL A 180 18.92 -9.84 8.23
N PRO A 181 20.07 -10.30 8.76
CA PRO A 181 20.09 -11.06 10.02
C PRO A 181 19.47 -10.33 11.21
N MET A 182 19.61 -9.00 11.28
CA MET A 182 19.02 -8.17 12.35
C MET A 182 17.48 -8.16 12.34
N ALA A 183 16.83 -8.61 11.26
CA ALA A 183 15.38 -8.73 11.23
C ALA A 183 14.85 -9.82 12.17
N PHE A 184 15.72 -10.71 12.68
CA PHE A 184 15.34 -11.77 13.62
C PHE A 184 14.66 -11.22 14.88
N ASP A 185 15.31 -10.28 15.58
CA ASP A 185 14.78 -9.70 16.81
C ASP A 185 13.47 -8.95 16.54
N VAL A 186 13.41 -8.23 15.41
CA VAL A 186 12.20 -7.52 14.97
C VAL A 186 11.03 -8.48 14.77
N VAL A 187 11.27 -9.64 14.14
CA VAL A 187 10.22 -10.65 13.93
C VAL A 187 9.74 -11.23 15.25
N ILE A 188 10.64 -11.58 16.17
CA ILE A 188 10.26 -12.08 17.50
C ILE A 188 9.41 -11.05 18.27
N ASP A 189 9.85 -9.80 18.29
CA ASP A 189 9.13 -8.72 18.99
C ASP A 189 7.72 -8.52 18.42
N VAL A 190 7.60 -8.53 17.09
CA VAL A 190 6.31 -8.42 16.42
C VAL A 190 5.43 -9.63 16.70
N ILE A 191 5.96 -10.86 16.66
CA ILE A 191 5.20 -12.08 16.99
C ILE A 191 4.64 -11.98 18.42
N SER A 192 5.50 -11.64 19.39
CA SER A 192 5.09 -11.50 20.79
C SER A 192 4.03 -10.41 21.00
N THR A 193 4.18 -9.28 20.29
CA THR A 193 3.27 -8.12 20.39
C THR A 193 1.92 -8.36 19.69
N LYS A 194 1.91 -9.14 18.60
CA LYS A 194 0.71 -9.42 17.80
C LYS A 194 -0.02 -10.69 18.23
N PHE A 195 0.46 -11.37 19.27
CA PHE A 195 -0.22 -12.55 19.79
C PHE A 195 -1.70 -12.25 20.10
N PRO A 196 -2.66 -13.01 19.54
CA PRO A 196 -4.08 -12.76 19.73
C PRO A 196 -4.50 -12.75 21.20
N TYR A 197 -5.44 -11.86 21.53
CA TYR A 197 -5.99 -11.79 22.88
C TYR A 197 -6.79 -13.04 23.23
N PHE A 198 -6.62 -13.58 24.43
CA PHE A 198 -7.19 -14.88 24.85
C PHE A 198 -8.73 -14.98 24.74
N LYS A 199 -9.46 -13.85 24.71
CA LYS A 199 -10.93 -13.86 24.51
C LYS A 199 -11.36 -13.94 23.04
N LYS A 200 -10.42 -13.92 22.10
CA LYS A 200 -10.72 -14.09 20.68
C LYS A 200 -11.21 -15.53 20.41
N PRO A 201 -11.99 -15.74 19.34
CA PRO A 201 -12.39 -17.08 18.93
C PRO A 201 -11.18 -18.01 18.79
N ALA A 202 -11.35 -19.29 19.13
CA ALA A 202 -10.25 -20.26 19.14
C ALA A 202 -9.54 -20.38 17.78
N HIS A 203 -10.27 -20.25 16.66
CA HIS A 203 -9.70 -20.31 15.31
C HIS A 203 -8.73 -19.16 15.03
N VAL A 204 -8.92 -17.99 15.65
CA VAL A 204 -8.00 -16.85 15.49
C VAL A 204 -6.66 -17.16 16.12
N THR A 205 -6.65 -17.66 17.36
CA THR A 205 -5.43 -18.04 18.06
C THR A 205 -4.77 -19.25 17.38
N ALA A 206 -5.55 -20.27 17.02
CA ALA A 206 -5.03 -21.45 16.35
C ALA A 206 -4.43 -21.13 14.98
N GLY A 207 -5.09 -20.29 14.17
CA GLY A 207 -4.56 -19.90 12.86
C GLY A 207 -3.33 -19.00 12.94
N TYR A 208 -3.26 -18.14 13.96
CA TYR A 208 -2.02 -17.42 14.25
C TYR A 208 -0.87 -18.37 14.60
N LEU A 209 -1.11 -19.33 15.49
CA LEU A 209 -0.11 -20.34 15.87
C LEU A 209 0.32 -21.20 14.69
N TYR A 210 -0.61 -21.59 13.79
CA TYR A 210 -0.28 -22.32 12.57
C TYR A 210 0.78 -21.58 11.75
N ASN A 211 0.61 -20.27 11.51
CA ASN A 211 1.57 -19.47 10.76
C ASN A 211 2.91 -19.30 11.50
N VAL A 212 2.88 -19.15 12.82
CA VAL A 212 4.09 -19.10 13.65
C VAL A 212 4.86 -20.43 13.61
N LEU A 213 4.17 -21.57 13.59
CA LEU A 213 4.79 -22.88 13.41
C LEU A 213 5.34 -23.07 11.99
N TRP A 214 4.63 -22.57 10.97
CA TRP A 214 5.11 -22.58 9.58
C TRP A 214 6.43 -21.79 9.45
N LEU A 215 6.59 -20.67 10.17
CA LEU A 215 7.88 -19.95 10.24
C LEU A 215 9.04 -20.85 10.69
N ILE A 216 8.81 -21.72 11.68
CA ILE A 216 9.85 -22.62 12.19
C ILE A 216 10.28 -23.62 11.12
N GLU A 217 9.36 -24.10 10.27
CA GLU A 217 9.68 -25.08 9.22
C GLU A 217 10.77 -24.60 8.27
N TYR A 218 10.76 -23.31 7.90
CA TYR A 218 11.76 -22.73 7.00
C TYR A 218 12.82 -21.86 7.71
N LYS A 219 12.63 -21.48 8.97
CA LYS A 219 13.62 -20.84 9.85
C LYS A 219 13.64 -21.49 11.24
N PRO A 220 14.30 -22.66 11.43
CA PRO A 220 14.34 -23.36 12.71
C PRO A 220 14.95 -22.57 13.87
N ILE A 221 15.75 -21.55 13.58
CA ILE A 221 16.35 -20.65 14.58
C ILE A 221 15.32 -19.97 15.51
N PHE A 222 14.05 -19.88 15.09
CA PHE A 222 12.98 -19.32 15.91
C PHE A 222 12.38 -20.31 16.93
N GLU A 223 12.68 -21.61 16.84
CA GLU A 223 11.99 -22.69 17.57
C GLU A 223 11.97 -22.45 19.10
N GLU A 224 13.13 -22.25 19.73
CA GLU A 224 13.23 -22.09 21.19
C GLU A 224 12.43 -20.88 21.68
N LEU A 225 12.58 -19.74 21.01
CA LEU A 225 11.93 -18.48 21.41
C LEU A 225 10.41 -18.55 21.21
N ILE A 226 9.95 -19.15 20.11
CA ILE A 226 8.53 -19.34 19.84
C ILE A 226 7.93 -20.31 20.86
N LEU A 227 8.55 -21.45 21.14
CA LEU A 227 8.03 -22.41 22.12
C LEU A 227 7.91 -21.77 23.51
N LYS A 228 8.92 -21.00 23.91
CA LYS A 228 8.89 -20.23 25.15
C LYS A 228 7.73 -19.23 25.17
N LEU A 229 7.52 -18.50 24.07
CA LEU A 229 6.42 -17.53 23.95
C LEU A 229 5.05 -18.21 24.06
N VAL A 230 4.85 -19.33 23.36
CA VAL A 230 3.57 -20.06 23.37
C VAL A 230 3.26 -20.63 24.75
N LEU A 231 4.27 -21.11 25.49
CA LEU A 231 4.08 -21.60 26.86
C LEU A 231 3.80 -20.49 27.89
N GLN A 232 4.15 -19.23 27.57
CA GLN A 232 3.97 -18.09 28.47
C GLN A 232 2.62 -17.38 28.29
N LYS A 233 2.01 -17.49 27.10
CA LYS A 233 0.77 -16.79 26.73
C LYS A 233 -0.46 -17.61 27.07
#